data_AF-M5C4L1-F1
#
_entry.id   AF-M5C4L1-F1
#
_cell.length_a   1.000
_cell.length_b   1.000
_cell.length_c   1.000
_cell.angle_alpha   90.00
_cell.angle_beta   90.00
_cell.angle_gamma   90.00
#
_symmetry.space_group_name_H-M   'P 1'
#
loop_
_entity.id
_entity.type
_entity.pdbx_description
1 polymer ?
#
loop_
_entity_poly.entity_id
_entity_poly.type
_entity_poly.pdbx_seq_one_letter_code
_entity_poly.pdbx_strand_id
1 'polypeptide(L)'
;MLARRAVIQARIASIDRDLARGPVPALIDSFGRKHDYLRISLTERCNLRCRYCMPEEGAPLSPSGDILTNEEVVRLARVFVQNGVNKIRLTGGEPTLRRGLPELIQELRGIGVKQIGKQT
;
A
#
# COMPACT_ATOMS: atom_id res chain seq x y z
N MET A 1 -12.55 11.97 -12.33
CA MET A 1 -11.73 11.35 -11.25
C MET A 1 -12.60 10.65 -10.20
N LEU A 2 -13.55 11.35 -9.56
CA LEU A 2 -14.49 10.77 -8.58
C LEU A 2 -15.31 9.59 -9.12
N ALA A 3 -15.79 9.69 -10.37
CA ALA A 3 -16.53 8.60 -11.03
C ALA A 3 -15.73 7.29 -11.13
N ARG A 4 -14.42 7.35 -11.42
CA ARG A 4 -13.55 6.16 -11.52
C ARG A 4 -13.38 5.49 -10.15
N ARG A 5 -13.19 6.28 -9.09
CA ARG A 5 -13.07 5.78 -7.71
C ARG A 5 -14.35 5.10 -7.24
N ALA A 6 -15.51 5.71 -7.51
CA ALA A 6 -16.82 5.13 -7.17
C ALA A 6 -17.04 3.78 -7.87
N VAL A 7 -16.68 3.67 -9.16
CA VAL A 7 -16.74 2.40 -9.90
C VAL A 7 -15.84 1.34 -9.28
N ILE A 8 -14.61 1.70 -8.91
CA ILE A 8 -13.66 0.78 -8.25
C ILE A 8 -14.21 0.33 -6.89
N GLN A 9 -14.74 1.25 -6.08
CA GLN A 9 -15.33 0.94 -4.77
C GLN A 9 -16.54 0.01 -4.90
N ALA A 10 -17.42 0.23 -5.88
CA ALA A 10 -18.54 -0.66 -6.15
C ALA A 10 -18.07 -2.07 -6.53
N ARG A 11 -17.00 -2.18 -7.32
CA ARG A 11 -16.40 -3.46 -7.71
C ARG A 11 -15.75 -4.17 -6.52
N ILE A 12 -15.02 -3.44 -5.68
CA ILE A 12 -14.45 -3.95 -4.42
C ILE A 12 -15.58 -4.48 -3.52
N ALA A 13 -16.67 -3.72 -3.37
CA ALA A 13 -17.83 -4.15 -2.58
C ALA A 13 -18.52 -5.41 -3.15
N SER A 14 -18.52 -5.60 -4.47
CA SER A 14 -18.97 -6.87 -5.07
C SER A 14 -18.05 -8.01 -4.69
N ILE A 15 -16.74 -7.84 -4.89
CA ILE A 15 -15.74 -8.87 -4.55
C ILE A 15 -15.86 -9.27 -3.07
N ASP A 16 -16.02 -8.30 -2.17
CA ASP A 16 -16.20 -8.56 -0.74
C ASP A 16 -17.47 -9.37 -0.43
N ARG A 17 -18.58 -9.13 -1.15
CA ARG A 17 -19.82 -9.92 -0.99
C ARG A 17 -19.68 -11.33 -1.56
N ASP A 18 -18.96 -11.46 -2.67
CA ASP A 18 -18.83 -12.70 -3.42
C ASP A 18 -17.74 -13.64 -2.86
N LEU A 19 -16.87 -13.12 -1.97
CA LEU A 19 -15.81 -13.89 -1.31
C LEU A 19 -16.39 -14.87 -0.29
N ALA A 20 -16.80 -16.05 -0.78
CA ALA A 20 -17.07 -17.25 0.03
C ALA A 20 -15.80 -17.94 0.57
N ARG A 21 -14.62 -17.43 0.18
CA ARG A 21 -13.32 -18.02 0.52
C ARG A 21 -12.75 -17.31 1.75
N GLY A 22 -12.62 -18.04 2.85
CA GLY A 22 -11.83 -17.61 3.99
C GLY A 22 -10.37 -17.32 3.58
N PRO A 23 -9.58 -16.66 4.45
CA PRO A 23 -8.19 -16.32 4.14
C PRO A 23 -7.40 -17.54 3.68
N VAL A 24 -6.64 -17.41 2.59
CA VAL A 24 -5.68 -18.43 2.21
C VAL A 24 -4.51 -18.39 3.20
N PRO A 25 -4.10 -19.52 3.81
CA PRO A 25 -3.09 -19.52 4.86
C PRO A 25 -1.73 -18.96 4.45
N ALA A 26 -1.43 -18.97 3.15
CA ALA A 26 -0.21 -18.42 2.59
C ALA A 26 -0.41 -17.97 1.14
N LEU A 27 0.15 -16.81 0.80
CA LEU A 27 0.34 -16.36 -0.57
C LEU A 27 1.56 -17.04 -1.17
N ILE A 28 1.34 -18.08 -1.97
CA ILE A 28 2.39 -18.83 -2.66
C ILE A 28 2.19 -18.69 -4.16
N ASP A 29 3.22 -18.31 -4.89
CA ASP A 29 3.17 -18.23 -6.36
C ASP A 29 3.43 -19.57 -7.06
N SER A 30 3.38 -19.57 -8.39
CA SER A 30 3.62 -20.76 -9.22
C SER A 30 5.04 -21.33 -9.12
N PHE A 31 6.00 -20.59 -8.56
CA PHE A 31 7.37 -21.02 -8.31
C PHE A 31 7.58 -21.50 -6.86
N GLY A 32 6.51 -21.56 -6.04
CA GLY A 32 6.58 -22.00 -4.65
C GLY A 32 7.14 -20.94 -3.69
N ARG A 33 7.29 -19.67 -4.11
CA ARG A 33 7.78 -18.60 -3.24
C ARG A 33 6.66 -18.08 -2.36
N LYS A 34 6.94 -17.96 -1.06
CA LYS A 34 6.01 -17.37 -0.10
C LYS A 34 6.12 -15.85 -0.10
N HIS A 35 5.01 -15.16 -0.33
CA HIS A 35 4.90 -13.71 -0.24
C HIS A 35 4.44 -13.30 1.15
N ASP A 36 5.39 -13.08 2.05
CA ASP A 36 5.12 -12.62 3.42
C ASP A 36 5.52 -11.15 3.66
N TYR A 37 5.99 -10.47 2.60
CA TYR A 37 6.49 -9.10 2.60
C TYR A 37 5.70 -8.21 1.64
N LEU A 38 5.17 -7.11 2.16
CA LEU A 38 4.42 -6.11 1.39
C LEU A 38 5.16 -4.77 1.38
N ARG A 39 5.49 -4.28 0.18
CA ARG A 39 6.03 -2.93 -0.03
C ARG A 39 4.93 -2.00 -0.50
N ILE A 40 4.70 -0.91 0.22
CA ILE A 40 3.65 0.08 -0.10
C ILE A 40 4.31 1.40 -0.46
N SER A 41 4.11 1.84 -1.71
CA SER A 41 4.49 3.18 -2.16
C SER A 41 3.42 4.18 -1.74
N LEU A 42 3.76 5.09 -0.82
CA LEU A 42 2.82 6.01 -0.19
C LEU A 42 2.68 7.36 -0.89
N THR A 43 3.72 7.78 -1.60
CA THR A 43 3.82 9.09 -2.27
C THR A 43 4.87 8.99 -3.37
N GLU A 44 4.72 9.78 -4.42
CA GLU A 44 5.74 9.92 -5.48
C GLU A 44 6.66 11.12 -5.23
N ARG A 45 6.29 12.00 -4.28
CA ARG A 45 7.08 13.20 -3.95
C ARG A 45 8.33 12.81 -3.18
N CYS A 46 9.46 13.42 -3.54
CA CYS A 46 10.74 13.29 -2.86
C CYS A 46 11.37 14.68 -2.69
N ASN A 47 12.04 14.89 -1.55
CA ASN A 47 12.82 16.09 -1.23
C ASN A 47 14.24 16.04 -1.81
N LEU A 48 14.63 14.95 -2.50
CA LEU A 48 15.90 14.79 -3.20
C LEU A 48 15.70 14.66 -4.72
N ARG A 49 16.79 14.86 -5.46
CA ARG A 49 16.89 14.72 -6.93
C ARG A 49 18.07 13.82 -7.31
N CYS A 50 17.98 12.56 -6.90
CA CYS A 50 19.03 11.58 -7.14
C CYS A 50 19.11 11.24 -8.63
N ARG A 51 20.26 11.42 -9.28
CA ARG A 51 20.47 11.25 -10.74
C ARG A 51 19.91 9.94 -11.33
N TYR A 52 19.97 8.83 -10.59
CA TYR A 52 19.51 7.52 -11.05
C TYR A 52 18.04 7.20 -10.72
N CYS A 53 17.36 8.06 -9.94
CA CYS A 53 16.01 7.80 -9.42
C CYS A 53 15.03 8.93 -9.74
N MET A 54 15.39 10.17 -9.45
CA MET A 54 14.58 11.36 -9.69
C MET A 54 15.49 12.40 -10.35
N PRO A 55 15.45 12.55 -11.69
CA PRO A 55 16.32 13.48 -12.41
C PRO A 55 15.98 14.93 -12.01
N GLU A 56 16.85 15.87 -12.37
CA GLU A 56 16.76 17.26 -11.91
C GLU A 56 15.46 17.94 -12.36
N GLU A 57 14.99 17.60 -13.56
CA GLU A 57 13.72 18.06 -14.14
C GLU A 57 12.50 17.48 -13.39
N GLY A 58 12.73 16.51 -12.50
CA GLY A 58 11.71 15.78 -11.76
C GLY A 58 11.04 14.68 -12.58
N ALA A 59 10.01 14.09 -12.00
CA ALA A 59 9.15 13.11 -12.67
C ALA A 59 7.71 13.64 -12.69
N PRO A 60 6.91 13.32 -13.73
CA PRO A 60 5.49 13.65 -13.74
C PRO A 60 4.81 12.96 -12.55
N LEU A 61 4.14 13.75 -11.72
CA LEU A 61 3.43 13.25 -10.55
C LEU A 61 1.99 12.92 -10.90
N SER A 62 1.52 11.79 -10.39
CA SER A 62 0.12 11.41 -10.42
C SER A 62 -0.72 12.46 -9.68
N PRO A 63 -1.94 12.78 -10.18
CA PRO A 63 -2.81 13.69 -9.45
C PRO A 63 -3.20 13.09 -8.10
N SER A 64 -3.39 13.93 -7.08
CA SER A 64 -3.60 13.49 -5.69
C SER A 64 -4.75 12.49 -5.50
N GLY A 65 -5.77 12.52 -6.36
CA GLY A 65 -6.91 11.60 -6.32
C GLY A 65 -6.61 10.17 -6.80
N ASP A 66 -5.48 9.94 -7.45
CA ASP A 66 -5.05 8.60 -7.92
C ASP A 66 -4.14 7.91 -6.89
N ILE A 67 -3.68 8.65 -5.87
CA ILE A 67 -2.93 8.08 -4.75
C ILE A 67 -3.91 7.54 -3.69
N LEU A 68 -3.60 6.36 -3.16
CA LEU A 68 -4.41 5.73 -2.12
C LEU A 68 -4.50 6.60 -0.87
N THR A 69 -5.69 6.67 -0.26
CA THR A 69 -5.89 7.27 1.07
C THR A 69 -5.31 6.38 2.17
N ASN A 70 -5.23 6.89 3.39
CA ASN A 70 -4.73 6.08 4.51
C ASN A 70 -5.66 4.89 4.78
N GLU A 71 -6.97 5.11 4.72
CA GLU A 71 -8.01 4.09 4.91
C GLU A 71 -7.89 3.00 3.84
N GLU A 72 -7.66 3.39 2.58
CA GLU A 72 -7.44 2.45 1.48
C GLU A 72 -6.16 1.62 1.68
N VAL A 73 -5.07 2.25 2.15
CA VAL A 73 -3.81 1.55 2.47
C VAL A 73 -4.00 0.55 3.60
N VAL A 74 -4.68 0.93 4.69
CA VAL A 74 -4.94 0.06 5.84
C VAL A 74 -5.84 -1.11 5.46
N ARG A 75 -6.89 -0.85 4.67
CA ARG A 75 -7.75 -1.90 4.13
C ARG A 75 -6.94 -2.91 3.30
N LEU A 76 -6.12 -2.43 2.37
CA LEU A 76 -5.26 -3.28 1.54
C LEU A 76 -4.30 -4.10 2.41
N ALA A 77 -3.59 -3.46 3.34
CA ALA A 77 -2.65 -4.12 4.23
C ALA A 77 -3.33 -5.20 5.07
N ARG A 78 -4.54 -4.95 5.58
CA ARG A 78 -5.33 -5.94 6.35
C ARG A 78 -5.59 -7.20 5.55
N VAL A 79 -6.00 -7.07 4.29
CA VAL A 79 -6.22 -8.22 3.39
C VAL A 79 -4.93 -9.02 3.23
N PHE A 80 -3.80 -8.37 2.98
CA PHE A 80 -2.51 -9.07 2.84
C PHE A 80 -2.07 -9.77 4.15
N VAL A 81 -2.22 -9.11 5.29
CA VAL A 81 -1.85 -9.68 6.60
C VAL A 81 -2.71 -10.91 6.93
N GLN A 82 -4.01 -10.87 6.63
CA GLN A 82 -4.90 -12.02 6.77
C GLN A 82 -4.48 -13.22 5.90
N ASN A 83 -3.75 -12.98 4.82
CA ASN A 83 -3.25 -14.03 3.91
C ASN A 83 -1.76 -14.37 4.12
N GLY A 84 -1.19 -14.00 5.27
CA GLY A 84 0.13 -14.45 5.71
C GLY A 84 1.27 -13.43 5.55
N VAL A 85 0.99 -12.20 5.11
CA VAL A 85 1.99 -11.11 5.18
C VAL A 85 2.26 -10.74 6.62
N ASN A 86 3.55 -10.71 6.98
CA ASN A 86 3.99 -10.40 8.34
C ASN A 86 4.88 -9.15 8.42
N LYS A 87 5.36 -8.65 7.27
CA LYS A 87 6.26 -7.50 7.19
C LYS A 87 5.77 -6.49 6.17
N ILE A 88 5.68 -5.22 6.59
CA ILE A 88 5.31 -4.10 5.72
C ILE A 88 6.50 -3.13 5.62
N ARG A 89 6.84 -2.71 4.40
CA ARG A 89 7.78 -1.62 4.14
C ARG A 89 7.07 -0.46 3.47
N LEU A 90 7.10 0.68 4.15
CA LEU A 90 6.58 1.95 3.63
C LEU A 90 7.69 2.63 2.81
N THR A 91 7.39 2.92 1.55
CA THR A 91 8.32 3.53 0.57
C THR A 91 7.58 4.58 -0.27
N GLY A 92 8.20 5.04 -1.35
CA GLY A 92 7.63 6.00 -2.29
C GLY A 92 8.74 6.73 -3.02
N GLY A 93 8.55 8.03 -3.21
CA GLY A 93 9.63 9.00 -3.08
C GLY A 93 10.10 9.01 -1.63
N GLU A 94 9.85 10.09 -0.91
CA GLU A 94 10.14 10.18 0.52
C GLU A 94 8.86 9.97 1.35
N PRO A 95 8.68 8.81 2.02
CA PRO A 95 7.50 8.54 2.85
C PRO A 95 7.17 9.62 3.88
N THR A 96 8.18 10.26 4.48
CA THR A 96 7.95 11.26 5.54
C THR A 96 7.30 12.54 5.03
N LEU A 97 7.21 12.74 3.71
CA LEU A 97 6.47 13.84 3.11
C LEU A 97 4.95 13.60 3.08
N ARG A 98 4.49 12.36 3.32
CA ARG A 98 3.06 12.06 3.36
C ARG A 98 2.44 12.56 4.67
N ARG A 99 1.41 13.40 4.55
CA ARG A 99 0.57 13.80 5.69
C ARG A 99 -0.15 12.59 6.28
N GLY A 100 -0.24 12.55 7.61
CA GLY A 100 -0.93 11.47 8.31
C GLY A 100 -0.12 10.17 8.42
N LEU A 101 1.21 10.20 8.21
CA LEU A 101 2.05 9.01 8.31
C LEU A 101 2.08 8.39 9.73
N PRO A 102 2.19 9.16 10.83
CA PRO A 102 2.15 8.60 12.18
C PRO A 102 0.87 7.81 12.46
N GLU A 103 -0.29 8.37 12.10
CA GLU A 103 -1.62 7.76 12.25
C GLU A 103 -1.71 6.48 11.42
N LEU A 104 -1.26 6.53 10.17
CA LEU A 104 -1.19 5.34 9.31
C LEU A 104 -0.33 4.23 9.93
N ILE A 105 0.82 4.56 10.51
CA ILE A 105 1.68 3.56 11.18
C ILE A 105 0.97 2.95 12.40
N GLN A 106 0.24 3.76 13.18
CA GLN A 106 -0.55 3.26 14.31
C GLN A 106 -1.64 2.30 13.86
N GLU A 107 -2.42 2.66 12.84
CA GLU A 107 -3.46 1.80 12.27
C GLU A 107 -2.87 0.49 11.73
N LEU A 108 -1.73 0.55 11.03
CA LEU A 108 -1.03 -0.64 10.52
C LEU A 108 -0.50 -1.54 11.65
N ARG A 109 -0.10 -0.99 12.80
CA ARG A 109 0.25 -1.83 13.97
C ARG A 109 -0.98 -2.55 14.53
N GLY A 110 -2.14 -1.90 14.48
CA GLY A 110 -3.41 -2.47 14.97
C GLY A 110 -3.93 -3.67 14.17
N ILE A 111 -3.38 -3.96 12.99
CA ILE A 111 -3.82 -5.09 12.15
C ILE A 111 -2.99 -6.37 12.29
N GLY A 112 -2.04 -6.42 13.23
CA GLY A 112 -1.30 -7.66 13.56
C GLY A 112 -0.06 -7.94 12.70
N VAL A 113 0.48 -6.93 12.02
CA VAL A 113 1.77 -7.04 11.31
C VAL A 113 2.92 -7.19 12.33
N LYS A 114 3.88 -8.08 12.06
CA LYS A 114 5.02 -8.33 12.97
C LYS A 114 6.09 -7.26 12.87
N GLN A 115 6.32 -6.72 11.67
CA GLN A 115 7.35 -5.71 11.42
C GLN A 115 6.86 -4.64 10.45
N ILE A 116 7.07 -3.37 10.82
CA ILE A 116 6.89 -2.22 9.93
C ILE A 116 8.23 -1.50 9.82
N GLY A 117 8.70 -1.29 8.59
CA GLY A 117 9.87 -0.46 8.31
C GLY A 117 9.53 0.67 7.35
N LYS A 118 10.26 1.79 7.43
CA LYS A 118 10.22 2.86 6.43
C LYS A 118 11.53 2.91 5.66
N GLN A 119 11.47 3.22 4.37
CA GLN A 119 12.64 3.56 3.55
C GLN A 119 12.58 5.06 3.24
N THR A 120 13.52 5.81 3.80
CA THR A 120 13.77 7.24 3.58
C THR A 120 15.17 7.33 2.96
#